data_AF-A0A1X1U8U0-F1
#
_entry.id   AF-A0A1X1U8U0-F1
#
_cell.length_a   1.000
_cell.length_b   1.000
_cell.length_c   1.000
_cell.angle_alpha   90.00
_cell.angle_beta   90.00
_cell.angle_gamma   90.00
#
_symmetry.space_group_name_H-M   'P 1'
#
loop_
_entity.id
_entity.type
_entity.pdbx_description
1 polymer ?
#
loop_
_entity_poly.entity_id
_entity_poly.type
_entity_poly.pdbx_seq_one_letter_code
_entity_poly.pdbx_strand_id
1 'polypeptide(L)'
;MVAGVCGAPQLAPLAAMPGPLGVVLTADGGPLANSGIALIMGPSMMPTPSLQFAETVNELFLEPQGFAGQLQVLTTPQEPYMLDTSLAAGAEILVDKVLALIESGQVDADNPVTVFGYSQSAALTTLAMEQLQEADVPSSAVNFVLIGNSANPIGGMLVGFENVPEIARLMGQSDVTLGNPTPSDLYPTSIYTLEYDGYADFPKYASNIFSTLNAMMGMGIQHVAYLGLTPEQIANATLLESSPDSLVSSYMIESEYLPLLWPLLFVPITGKPLYELMEPTMRILVNLGYGNIEHGWNDGPADVPTEVTMEPQDINWTEVNAALAVAAQTGWNNFVDAILDPATYQLTEMIDNPALAPLLAAGDGVGLADGADPQAMLQGLTNMLWESLVGQYLDPAYWEAQG
;
A
#
# COMPACT_ATOMS: atom_id res chain seq x y z
N MET A 1 -53.11 -17.45 35.15
CA MET A 1 -52.57 -16.50 36.16
C MET A 1 -51.25 -17.08 36.64
N VAL A 2 -50.06 -16.54 36.44
CA VAL A 2 -49.54 -15.31 35.83
C VAL A 2 -48.21 -15.72 35.18
N ALA A 3 -48.01 -15.36 33.91
CA ALA A 3 -46.72 -15.52 33.23
C ALA A 3 -45.83 -14.33 33.58
N GLY A 4 -44.60 -14.59 34.05
CA GLY A 4 -43.58 -13.58 34.30
C GLY A 4 -42.59 -13.56 33.14
N VAL A 5 -42.73 -12.55 32.26
CA VAL A 5 -41.74 -12.22 31.23
C VAL A 5 -40.69 -11.32 31.87
N CYS A 6 -39.46 -11.79 32.01
CA CYS A 6 -38.32 -10.94 32.34
C CYS A 6 -37.78 -10.33 31.04
N GLY A 7 -37.98 -9.03 30.86
CA GLY A 7 -37.42 -8.28 29.74
C GLY A 7 -35.92 -8.10 29.90
N ALA A 8 -35.16 -8.46 28.87
CA ALA A 8 -33.77 -8.04 28.73
C ALA A 8 -33.71 -6.53 28.46
N PRO A 9 -32.67 -5.81 28.93
CA PRO A 9 -32.50 -4.41 28.59
C PRO A 9 -32.20 -4.29 27.09
N GLN A 10 -32.92 -3.39 26.41
CA GLN A 10 -32.57 -2.96 25.07
C GLN A 10 -31.23 -2.20 25.15
N LEU A 11 -30.17 -2.79 24.61
CA LEU A 11 -28.95 -2.04 24.33
C LEU A 11 -29.26 -1.05 23.21
N ALA A 12 -29.04 0.23 23.48
CA ALA A 12 -29.14 1.27 22.48
C ALA A 12 -28.09 1.00 21.37
N PRO A 13 -28.41 1.25 20.09
CA PRO A 13 -27.40 1.24 19.05
C PRO A 13 -26.33 2.29 19.40
N LEU A 14 -25.05 1.93 19.26
CA LEU A 14 -23.96 2.90 19.27
C LEU A 14 -24.30 3.98 18.24
N ALA A 15 -24.45 5.21 18.71
CA ALA A 15 -24.63 6.36 17.84
C ALA A 15 -23.38 6.46 16.95
N ALA A 16 -23.59 6.42 15.63
CA ALA A 16 -22.57 6.81 14.68
C ALA A 16 -22.03 8.19 15.07
N MET A 17 -20.73 8.26 15.33
CA MET A 17 -20.02 9.53 15.41
C MET A 17 -20.26 10.27 14.07
N PRO A 18 -20.58 11.57 14.09
CA PRO A 18 -20.61 12.34 12.86
C PRO A 18 -19.19 12.38 12.32
N GLY A 19 -18.97 11.74 11.17
CA GLY A 19 -17.70 11.83 10.45
C GLY A 19 -17.33 13.30 10.20
N PRO A 20 -16.03 13.63 10.16
CA PRO A 20 -15.62 14.96 9.77
C PRO A 20 -16.19 15.27 8.38
N LEU A 21 -16.76 16.47 8.25
CA LEU A 21 -17.40 17.00 7.05
C LEU A 21 -16.48 16.82 5.84
N GLY A 22 -16.97 16.09 4.84
CA GLY A 22 -16.33 16.01 3.52
C GLY A 22 -16.17 17.40 2.94
N VAL A 23 -14.91 17.84 2.83
CA VAL A 23 -14.55 19.00 2.04
C VAL A 23 -14.54 18.53 0.60
N VAL A 24 -15.58 18.89 -0.14
CA VAL A 24 -15.54 18.86 -1.61
C VAL A 24 -14.64 20.01 -2.04
N LEU A 25 -13.38 19.71 -2.38
CA LEU A 25 -12.47 20.67 -2.99
C LEU A 25 -12.86 20.84 -4.47
N THR A 26 -13.58 21.92 -4.76
CA THR A 26 -13.65 22.49 -6.11
C THR A 26 -12.30 23.12 -6.45
N ALA A 27 -11.80 22.86 -7.66
CA ALA A 27 -10.55 23.36 -8.23
C ALA A 27 -10.26 24.86 -7.94
N ASP A 28 -9.49 25.11 -6.89
CA ASP A 28 -8.58 26.25 -6.70
C ASP A 28 -7.65 25.91 -5.52
N GLY A 29 -6.37 25.57 -5.80
CA GLY A 29 -5.28 25.59 -4.81
C GLY A 29 -4.91 24.30 -4.06
N GLY A 30 -4.94 23.11 -4.69
CA GLY A 30 -4.33 21.90 -4.11
C GLY A 30 -2.79 21.99 -4.02
N PRO A 31 -2.11 21.09 -3.28
CA PRO A 31 -0.67 21.18 -3.03
C PRO A 31 0.19 21.10 -4.31
N LEU A 32 -0.37 20.58 -5.41
CA LEU A 32 0.32 20.47 -6.70
C LEU A 32 -0.12 21.53 -7.72
N ALA A 33 -0.95 22.52 -7.33
CA ALA A 33 -1.57 23.47 -8.26
C ALA A 33 -0.57 24.34 -9.05
N ASN A 34 0.62 24.56 -8.48
CA ASN A 34 1.68 25.35 -9.12
C ASN A 34 2.70 24.49 -9.88
N SER A 35 2.54 23.16 -9.87
CA SER A 35 3.50 22.28 -10.56
C SER A 35 3.25 22.27 -12.07
N GLY A 36 4.19 22.81 -12.85
CA GLY A 36 4.11 22.82 -14.31
C GLY A 36 4.51 21.50 -14.98
N ILE A 37 5.27 20.65 -14.29
CA ILE A 37 5.79 19.36 -14.79
C ILE A 37 5.62 18.30 -13.71
N ALA A 38 5.24 17.08 -14.11
CA ALA A 38 5.35 15.88 -13.28
C ALA A 38 6.30 14.86 -13.92
N LEU A 39 7.32 14.42 -13.17
CA LEU A 39 8.21 13.34 -13.53
C LEU A 39 7.62 12.01 -13.03
N ILE A 40 7.33 11.08 -13.94
CA ILE A 40 6.66 9.81 -13.64
C ILE A 40 7.64 8.65 -13.79
N MET A 41 7.89 7.93 -12.69
CA MET A 41 8.76 6.75 -12.66
C MET A 41 7.95 5.47 -12.41
N GLY A 42 8.41 4.35 -12.98
CA GLY A 42 7.76 3.05 -12.84
C GLY A 42 8.18 2.29 -11.59
N PRO A 43 7.46 1.22 -11.23
CA PRO A 43 7.90 0.27 -10.21
C PRO A 43 9.00 -0.66 -10.75
N SER A 44 9.46 -1.58 -9.90
CA SER A 44 10.39 -2.65 -10.30
C SER A 44 9.95 -3.35 -11.57
N MET A 45 10.91 -3.75 -12.41
CA MET A 45 10.69 -4.39 -13.70
C MET A 45 10.00 -3.52 -14.76
N MET A 46 9.72 -2.24 -14.47
CA MET A 46 9.17 -1.25 -15.41
C MET A 46 10.10 -0.03 -15.55
N PRO A 47 11.28 -0.18 -16.21
CA PRO A 47 12.24 0.91 -16.36
C PRO A 47 11.67 2.17 -17.00
N THR A 48 10.76 2.01 -17.97
CA THR A 48 10.09 3.12 -18.68
C THR A 48 8.59 2.86 -18.73
N PRO A 49 7.79 3.53 -17.88
CA PRO A 49 6.33 3.48 -17.94
C PRO A 49 5.74 3.85 -19.30
N SER A 50 4.55 3.34 -19.57
CA SER A 50 3.74 3.75 -20.72
C SER A 50 3.11 5.13 -20.49
N LEU A 51 2.56 5.73 -21.55
CA LEU A 51 1.74 6.94 -21.41
C LEU A 51 0.46 6.66 -20.62
N GLN A 52 -0.17 5.50 -20.85
CA GLN A 52 -1.37 5.05 -20.11
C GLN A 52 -1.11 4.96 -18.61
N PHE A 53 0.06 4.45 -18.20
CA PHE A 53 0.50 4.48 -16.81
C PHE A 53 0.55 5.91 -16.27
N ALA A 54 1.18 6.83 -16.99
CA ALA A 54 1.31 8.21 -16.56
C ALA A 54 -0.06 8.92 -16.45
N GLU A 55 -0.96 8.67 -17.39
CA GLU A 55 -2.34 9.20 -17.38
C GLU A 55 -3.14 8.65 -16.21
N THR A 56 -3.08 7.33 -15.95
CA THR A 56 -3.74 6.70 -14.79
C THR A 56 -3.22 7.27 -13.47
N VAL A 57 -1.90 7.43 -13.34
CA VAL A 57 -1.28 8.09 -12.18
C VAL A 57 -1.80 9.51 -12.00
N ASN A 58 -1.90 10.27 -13.10
CA ASN A 58 -2.38 11.63 -13.06
C ASN A 58 -3.82 11.71 -12.56
N GLU A 59 -4.72 10.92 -13.13
CA GLU A 59 -6.14 10.87 -12.77
C GLU A 59 -6.35 10.48 -11.30
N LEU A 60 -5.56 9.53 -10.80
CA LEU A 60 -5.73 8.98 -9.46
C LEU A 60 -5.06 9.80 -8.36
N PHE A 61 -3.84 10.31 -8.59
CA PHE A 61 -2.99 10.83 -7.50
C PHE A 61 -2.54 12.28 -7.68
N LEU A 62 -2.52 12.82 -8.90
CA LEU A 62 -1.99 14.17 -9.17
C LEU A 62 -3.09 15.21 -9.40
N GLU A 63 -4.01 14.97 -10.33
CA GLU A 63 -5.12 15.89 -10.65
C GLU A 63 -6.01 16.17 -9.42
N PRO A 64 -6.37 15.17 -8.58
CA PRO A 64 -7.15 15.43 -7.36
C PRO A 64 -6.44 16.37 -6.38
N GLN A 65 -5.11 16.48 -6.47
CA GLN A 65 -4.29 17.40 -5.68
C GLN A 65 -4.00 18.73 -6.41
N GLY A 66 -4.71 18.99 -7.51
CA GLY A 66 -4.66 20.24 -8.28
C GLY A 66 -3.61 20.26 -9.40
N PHE A 67 -2.89 19.17 -9.67
CA PHE A 67 -1.93 19.16 -10.78
C PHE A 67 -2.63 19.33 -12.13
N ALA A 68 -2.12 20.22 -12.96
CA ALA A 68 -2.63 20.49 -14.31
C ALA A 68 -1.48 20.67 -15.33
N GLY A 69 -0.27 20.27 -14.96
CA GLY A 69 0.94 20.44 -15.75
C GLY A 69 1.17 19.34 -16.79
N GLN A 70 2.39 19.30 -17.33
CA GLN A 70 2.80 18.30 -18.30
C GLN A 70 3.37 17.05 -17.62
N LEU A 71 2.86 15.88 -18.01
CA LEU A 71 3.43 14.58 -17.62
C LEU A 71 4.71 14.29 -18.45
N GLN A 72 5.78 13.88 -17.77
CA GLN A 72 7.03 13.44 -18.37
C GLN A 72 7.44 12.10 -17.75
N VAL A 73 7.39 11.03 -18.54
CA VAL A 73 7.94 9.73 -18.11
C VAL A 73 9.46 9.84 -17.97
N LEU A 74 9.99 9.36 -16.85
CA LEU A 74 11.41 9.29 -16.56
C LEU A 74 11.87 7.84 -16.48
N THR A 75 12.77 7.46 -17.39
CA THR A 75 13.38 6.14 -17.38
C THR A 75 14.37 6.00 -16.23
N THR A 76 14.21 4.96 -15.42
CA THR A 76 15.12 4.59 -14.32
C THR A 76 15.44 3.09 -14.41
N PRO A 77 16.45 2.55 -13.72
CA PRO A 77 16.87 1.17 -13.92
C PRO A 77 15.80 0.12 -13.57
N GLN A 78 15.11 0.30 -12.44
CA GLN A 78 14.03 -0.59 -11.98
C GLN A 78 14.44 -2.07 -11.85
N GLU A 79 15.68 -2.33 -11.41
CA GLU A 79 16.28 -3.66 -11.26
C GLU A 79 16.16 -4.16 -9.79
N PRO A 80 15.19 -5.02 -9.44
CA PRO A 80 14.96 -5.44 -8.04
C PRO A 80 16.03 -6.39 -7.48
N TYR A 81 16.77 -7.10 -8.33
CA TYR A 81 17.80 -8.05 -7.90
C TYR A 81 19.16 -7.40 -7.57
N MET A 82 19.32 -6.12 -7.90
CA MET A 82 20.48 -5.29 -7.56
C MET A 82 19.98 -3.99 -6.94
N LEU A 83 19.15 -4.11 -5.89
CA LEU A 83 18.29 -3.02 -5.43
C LEU A 83 19.09 -1.76 -5.09
N ASP A 84 20.13 -1.84 -4.26
CA ASP A 84 20.90 -0.64 -3.87
C ASP A 84 21.51 0.07 -5.07
N THR A 85 22.04 -0.68 -6.04
CA THR A 85 22.60 -0.12 -7.28
C THR A 85 21.51 0.53 -8.12
N SER A 86 20.35 -0.11 -8.24
CA SER A 86 19.19 0.41 -8.98
C SER A 86 18.64 1.69 -8.34
N LEU A 87 18.49 1.71 -7.01
CA LEU A 87 18.03 2.88 -6.26
C LEU A 87 18.99 4.04 -6.41
N ALA A 88 20.30 3.82 -6.23
CA ALA A 88 21.31 4.87 -6.34
C ALA A 88 21.37 5.47 -7.75
N ALA A 89 21.41 4.64 -8.80
CA ALA A 89 21.42 5.11 -10.18
C ALA A 89 20.11 5.80 -10.58
N GLY A 90 18.97 5.30 -10.11
CA GLY A 90 17.67 5.95 -10.32
C GLY A 90 17.57 7.31 -9.63
N ALA A 91 18.11 7.45 -8.42
CA ALA A 91 18.18 8.71 -7.70
C ALA A 91 19.06 9.73 -8.43
N GLU A 92 20.25 9.33 -8.91
CA GLU A 92 21.13 10.19 -9.71
C GLU A 92 20.42 10.71 -10.98
N ILE A 93 19.74 9.82 -11.72
CA ILE A 93 18.96 10.21 -12.92
C ILE A 93 17.86 11.23 -12.58
N LEU A 94 17.14 11.02 -11.48
CA LEU A 94 16.10 11.94 -11.03
C LEU A 94 16.68 13.30 -10.65
N VAL A 95 17.74 13.31 -9.85
CA VAL A 95 18.44 14.53 -9.41
C VAL A 95 18.95 15.33 -10.61
N ASP A 96 19.64 14.69 -11.54
CA ASP A 96 20.14 15.31 -12.76
C ASP A 96 19.00 15.94 -13.58
N LYS A 97 17.86 15.23 -13.69
CA LYS A 97 16.69 15.73 -14.41
C LYS A 97 16.10 16.96 -13.73
N VAL A 98 15.96 16.96 -12.40
CA VAL A 98 15.44 18.10 -11.63
C VAL A 98 16.39 19.31 -11.75
N LEU A 99 17.70 19.11 -11.58
CA LEU A 99 18.70 20.17 -11.73
C LEU A 99 18.69 20.76 -13.14
N ALA A 100 18.57 19.95 -14.18
CA ALA A 100 18.46 20.43 -15.56
C ALA A 100 17.19 21.27 -15.79
N LEU A 101 16.06 20.89 -15.17
CA LEU A 101 14.82 21.67 -15.24
C LEU A 101 14.99 23.03 -14.55
N ILE A 102 15.64 23.07 -13.39
CA ILE A 102 15.96 24.31 -12.66
C ILE A 102 16.91 25.20 -13.48
N GLU A 103 18.00 24.66 -14.02
CA GLU A 103 18.97 25.42 -14.84
C GLU A 103 18.32 26.01 -16.09
N SER A 104 17.36 25.29 -16.68
CA SER A 104 16.61 25.76 -17.85
C SER A 104 15.53 26.81 -17.52
N GLY A 105 15.28 27.08 -16.23
CA GLY A 105 14.23 28.00 -15.76
C GLY A 105 12.81 27.45 -15.91
N GLN A 106 12.66 26.13 -16.08
CA GLN A 106 11.34 25.48 -16.12
C GLN A 106 10.81 25.16 -14.72
N VAL A 107 11.69 25.12 -13.71
CA VAL A 107 11.35 24.79 -12.33
C VAL A 107 12.00 25.80 -11.39
N ASP A 108 11.23 26.30 -10.44
CA ASP A 108 11.69 27.12 -9.32
C ASP A 108 10.71 26.99 -8.14
N ALA A 109 10.86 27.84 -7.13
CA ALA A 109 10.00 27.82 -5.94
C ALA A 109 8.54 28.25 -6.21
N ASP A 110 8.29 29.02 -7.27
CA ASP A 110 6.96 29.49 -7.64
C ASP A 110 6.29 28.54 -8.67
N ASN A 111 7.09 27.76 -9.40
CA ASN A 111 6.67 26.74 -10.34
C ASN A 111 7.43 25.41 -10.09
N PRO A 112 7.08 24.66 -9.03
CA PRO A 112 7.78 23.44 -8.66
C PRO A 112 7.63 22.30 -9.70
N VAL A 113 8.49 21.29 -9.59
CA VAL A 113 8.28 19.99 -10.26
C VAL A 113 7.63 19.01 -9.30
N THR A 114 6.65 18.25 -9.79
CA THR A 114 6.14 17.08 -9.06
C THR A 114 6.91 15.84 -9.47
N VAL A 115 7.27 14.99 -8.52
CA VAL A 115 7.91 13.70 -8.74
C VAL A 115 6.96 12.62 -8.24
N PHE A 116 6.63 11.68 -9.11
CA PHE A 116 5.84 10.51 -8.75
C PHE A 116 6.72 9.26 -8.69
N GLY A 117 6.57 8.48 -7.61
CA GLY A 117 7.23 7.21 -7.42
C GLY A 117 6.26 6.11 -6.99
N TYR A 118 6.50 4.88 -7.48
CA TYR A 118 5.75 3.68 -7.12
C TYR A 118 6.72 2.54 -6.76
N SER A 119 6.54 1.90 -5.61
CA SER A 119 7.33 0.74 -5.17
C SER A 119 8.83 1.09 -5.11
N GLN A 120 9.68 0.46 -5.91
CA GLN A 120 11.11 0.78 -5.98
C GLN A 120 11.39 2.25 -6.35
N SER A 121 10.60 2.86 -7.25
CA SER A 121 10.78 4.28 -7.53
C SER A 121 10.25 5.20 -6.44
N ALA A 122 9.38 4.74 -5.55
CA ALA A 122 9.10 5.48 -4.33
C ALA A 122 10.32 5.42 -3.38
N ALA A 123 10.89 4.23 -3.17
CA ALA A 123 12.06 4.07 -2.30
C ALA A 123 13.30 4.86 -2.76
N LEU A 124 13.57 4.94 -4.08
CA LEU A 124 14.73 5.71 -4.56
C LEU A 124 14.58 7.21 -4.32
N THR A 125 13.35 7.72 -4.13
CA THR A 125 13.15 9.16 -3.85
C THR A 125 13.71 9.55 -2.49
N THR A 126 13.80 8.63 -1.52
CA THR A 126 14.53 8.84 -0.26
C THR A 126 15.96 9.32 -0.54
N LEU A 127 16.70 8.61 -1.40
CA LEU A 127 18.08 8.98 -1.78
C LEU A 127 18.11 10.26 -2.60
N ALA A 128 17.13 10.45 -3.50
CA ALA A 128 17.06 11.64 -4.33
C ALA A 128 16.79 12.91 -3.50
N MET A 129 15.94 12.84 -2.48
CA MET A 129 15.67 13.96 -1.57
C MET A 129 16.94 14.41 -0.84
N GLU A 130 17.73 13.47 -0.32
CA GLU A 130 19.03 13.79 0.30
C GLU A 130 19.96 14.47 -0.70
N GLN A 131 20.12 13.90 -1.90
CA GLN A 131 21.00 14.46 -2.93
C GLN A 131 20.54 15.84 -3.45
N LEU A 132 19.24 16.07 -3.59
CA LEU A 132 18.68 17.38 -3.94
C LEU A 132 18.97 18.42 -2.86
N GLN A 133 18.83 18.04 -1.58
CA GLN A 133 19.13 18.92 -0.46
C GLN A 133 20.63 19.25 -0.39
N GLU A 134 21.50 18.27 -0.60
CA GLU A 134 22.96 18.48 -0.69
C GLU A 134 23.35 19.39 -1.86
N ALA A 135 22.57 19.39 -2.94
CA ALA A 135 22.72 20.28 -4.10
C ALA A 135 22.08 21.67 -3.90
N ASP A 136 21.68 22.03 -2.67
CA ASP A 136 21.02 23.29 -2.31
C ASP A 136 19.70 23.55 -3.07
N VAL A 137 19.00 22.51 -3.54
CA VAL A 137 17.69 22.65 -4.19
C VAL A 137 16.64 23.02 -3.14
N PRO A 138 15.94 24.16 -3.27
CA PRO A 138 14.94 24.57 -2.29
C PRO A 138 13.83 23.55 -2.14
N SER A 139 13.42 23.27 -0.89
CA SER A 139 12.30 22.37 -0.56
C SER A 139 11.03 22.70 -1.36
N SER A 140 10.75 23.99 -1.58
CA SER A 140 9.58 24.48 -2.31
C SER A 140 9.64 24.27 -3.83
N ALA A 141 10.77 23.84 -4.39
CA ALA A 141 10.93 23.63 -5.84
C ALA A 141 10.51 22.21 -6.28
N VAL A 142 10.28 21.29 -5.34
CA VAL A 142 9.98 19.88 -5.64
C VAL A 142 8.88 19.37 -4.71
N ASN A 143 7.86 18.73 -5.27
CA ASN A 143 6.82 18.01 -4.55
C ASN A 143 6.93 16.51 -4.86
N PHE A 144 6.71 15.64 -3.89
CA PHE A 144 6.71 14.18 -4.08
C PHE A 144 5.33 13.58 -3.86
N VAL A 145 4.97 12.59 -4.69
CA VAL A 145 3.77 11.76 -4.54
C VAL A 145 4.20 10.30 -4.68
N LEU A 146 4.08 9.53 -3.60
CA LEU A 146 4.64 8.18 -3.48
C LEU A 146 3.52 7.18 -3.21
N ILE A 147 3.51 6.05 -3.91
CA ILE A 147 2.61 4.92 -3.64
C ILE A 147 3.40 3.63 -3.41
N GLY A 148 2.91 2.74 -2.54
CA GLY A 148 3.58 1.48 -2.24
C GLY A 148 5.03 1.67 -1.78
N ASN A 149 5.29 2.72 -1.00
CA ASN A 149 6.64 3.12 -0.64
C ASN A 149 7.29 2.11 0.33
N SER A 150 8.25 1.31 -0.15
CA SER A 150 8.94 0.36 0.73
C SER A 150 9.88 1.01 1.75
N ALA A 151 10.22 2.29 1.55
CA ALA A 151 10.95 3.12 2.51
C ALA A 151 10.00 3.97 3.39
N ASN A 152 8.69 3.68 3.41
CA ASN A 152 7.72 4.35 4.28
C ASN A 152 8.16 4.22 5.76
N PRO A 153 8.29 5.33 6.51
CA PRO A 153 8.72 5.27 7.91
C PRO A 153 7.84 4.34 8.75
N ILE A 154 6.53 4.38 8.55
CA ILE A 154 5.57 3.53 9.27
C ILE A 154 5.21 2.28 8.45
N GLY A 155 5.87 1.16 8.75
CA GLY A 155 5.57 -0.14 8.12
C GLY A 155 6.30 -0.44 6.81
N GLY A 156 7.11 0.47 6.27
CA GLY A 156 7.93 0.18 5.10
C GLY A 156 8.95 -0.93 5.37
N MET A 157 9.00 -1.95 4.51
CA MET A 157 9.85 -3.13 4.70
C MET A 157 11.35 -2.80 4.71
N LEU A 158 11.79 -1.77 3.97
CA LEU A 158 13.18 -1.32 3.97
C LEU A 158 13.58 -0.58 5.26
N VAL A 159 12.61 -0.21 6.09
CA VAL A 159 12.83 0.48 7.37
C VAL A 159 12.64 -0.51 8.51
N GLY A 160 11.51 -1.20 8.52
CA GLY A 160 11.01 -1.94 9.68
C GLY A 160 11.93 -3.05 10.17
N PHE A 161 12.76 -3.64 9.29
CA PHE A 161 13.59 -4.81 9.61
C PHE A 161 15.04 -4.51 9.97
N GLU A 162 15.46 -3.24 10.00
CA GLU A 162 16.85 -2.86 10.30
C GLU A 162 17.33 -3.45 11.63
N ASN A 163 16.46 -3.48 12.64
CA ASN A 163 16.78 -3.97 13.97
C ASN A 163 16.77 -5.50 14.12
N VAL A 164 16.52 -6.26 13.04
CA VAL A 164 16.58 -7.73 13.02
C VAL A 164 17.91 -8.16 12.40
N PRO A 165 18.94 -8.48 13.20
CA PRO A 165 20.32 -8.60 12.68
C PRO A 165 20.50 -9.69 11.63
N GLU A 166 19.72 -10.78 11.74
CA GLU A 166 19.76 -11.86 10.75
C GLU A 166 19.18 -11.42 9.40
N ILE A 167 18.04 -10.73 9.40
CA ILE A 167 17.42 -10.21 8.18
C ILE A 167 18.29 -9.12 7.56
N ALA A 168 18.73 -8.14 8.37
CA ALA A 168 19.63 -7.07 7.90
C ALA A 168 20.91 -7.65 7.27
N ARG A 169 21.49 -8.71 7.85
CA ARG A 169 22.65 -9.40 7.28
C ARG A 169 22.32 -10.10 5.95
N LEU A 170 21.19 -10.78 5.84
CA LEU A 170 20.78 -11.48 4.61
C LEU A 170 20.46 -10.49 3.47
N MET A 171 19.80 -9.38 3.80
CA MET A 171 19.53 -8.28 2.86
C MET A 171 20.84 -7.63 2.40
N GLY A 172 21.76 -7.31 3.31
CA GLY A 172 23.06 -6.77 2.94
C GLY A 172 23.93 -7.72 2.10
N GLN A 173 23.76 -9.04 2.23
CA GLN A 173 24.41 -10.01 1.32
C GLN A 173 23.82 -10.02 -0.09
N SER A 174 22.64 -9.43 -0.27
CA SER A 174 21.90 -9.34 -1.53
C SER A 174 21.89 -7.92 -2.08
N ASP A 175 22.82 -7.06 -1.65
CA ASP A 175 22.90 -5.64 -2.02
C ASP A 175 21.59 -4.88 -1.77
N VAL A 176 21.01 -5.10 -0.59
CA VAL A 176 19.85 -4.37 -0.05
C VAL A 176 20.21 -3.75 1.30
N THR A 177 20.24 -2.42 1.34
CA THR A 177 20.46 -1.64 2.55
C THR A 177 19.12 -1.31 3.22
N LEU A 178 19.01 -1.61 4.51
CA LEU A 178 17.85 -1.26 5.35
C LEU A 178 18.16 -0.03 6.20
N GLY A 179 17.12 0.59 6.75
CA GLY A 179 17.25 1.67 7.75
C GLY A 179 17.26 3.08 7.21
N ASN A 180 16.86 3.27 5.94
CA ASN A 180 16.79 4.57 5.30
C ASN A 180 15.32 4.97 5.04
N PRO A 181 14.60 5.47 6.06
CA PRO A 181 13.22 5.91 5.92
C PRO A 181 13.13 7.16 5.04
N THR A 182 12.04 7.29 4.28
CA THR A 182 11.75 8.51 3.53
C THR A 182 11.79 9.73 4.46
N PRO A 183 12.64 10.74 4.19
CA PRO A 183 12.80 11.89 5.06
C PRO A 183 11.52 12.69 5.19
N SER A 184 11.22 13.16 6.41
CA SER A 184 10.00 13.90 6.69
C SER A 184 10.16 15.42 6.70
N ASP A 185 11.38 15.92 6.62
CA ASP A 185 11.72 17.34 6.81
C ASP A 185 12.44 17.98 5.60
N LEU A 186 12.62 17.24 4.49
CA LEU A 186 13.35 17.73 3.31
C LEU A 186 12.43 18.35 2.26
N TYR A 187 11.38 17.65 1.82
CA TYR A 187 10.48 18.08 0.74
C TYR A 187 9.01 17.73 1.03
N PRO A 188 8.04 18.57 0.61
CA PRO A 188 6.63 18.24 0.66
C PRO A 188 6.35 16.91 -0.04
N THR A 189 5.77 15.97 0.69
CA THR A 189 5.59 14.59 0.21
C THR A 189 4.21 14.07 0.59
N SER A 190 3.46 13.55 -0.38
CA SER A 190 2.25 12.77 -0.14
C SER A 190 2.57 11.29 -0.32
N ILE A 191 2.29 10.48 0.69
CA ILE A 191 2.49 9.03 0.64
C ILE A 191 1.11 8.37 0.71
N TYR A 192 0.76 7.56 -0.28
CA TYR A 192 -0.45 6.74 -0.28
C TYR A 192 -0.07 5.28 -0.11
N THR A 193 -0.60 4.66 0.94
CA THR A 193 -0.34 3.26 1.28
C THR A 193 -1.65 2.50 1.31
N LEU A 194 -1.70 1.35 0.65
CA LEU A 194 -2.83 0.44 0.68
C LEU A 194 -2.69 -0.48 1.89
N GLU A 195 -3.73 -0.58 2.71
CA GLU A 195 -3.73 -1.37 3.94
C GLU A 195 -3.33 -2.83 3.66
N TYR A 196 -2.41 -3.36 4.47
CA TYR A 196 -1.80 -4.68 4.33
C TYR A 196 -0.85 -4.86 3.13
N ASP A 197 -0.47 -3.80 2.42
CA ASP A 197 0.64 -3.86 1.46
C ASP A 197 1.93 -4.27 2.19
N GLY A 198 2.35 -5.53 2.08
CA GLY A 198 3.51 -6.03 2.81
C GLY A 198 4.85 -5.37 2.47
N TYR A 199 4.95 -4.57 1.41
CA TYR A 199 6.15 -3.77 1.17
C TYR A 199 6.10 -2.42 1.89
N ALA A 200 4.92 -1.81 2.02
CA ALA A 200 4.74 -0.44 2.49
C ALA A 200 4.05 -0.30 3.88
N ASP A 201 3.43 -1.38 4.36
CA ASP A 201 2.63 -1.49 5.58
C ASP A 201 2.78 -2.89 6.22
N PHE A 202 4.01 -3.22 6.62
CA PHE A 202 4.35 -4.45 7.31
C PHE A 202 4.01 -4.36 8.82
N PRO A 203 3.49 -5.45 9.44
CA PRO A 203 3.12 -5.45 10.85
C PRO A 203 4.32 -5.29 11.79
N LYS A 204 4.20 -4.38 12.77
CA LYS A 204 5.17 -4.19 13.86
C LYS A 204 5.47 -5.48 14.64
N TYR A 205 4.47 -6.31 14.89
CA TYR A 205 4.62 -7.59 15.58
C TYR A 205 4.67 -8.75 14.59
N ALA A 206 5.79 -8.88 13.88
CA ALA A 206 6.02 -9.93 12.88
C ALA A 206 5.90 -11.38 13.40
N SER A 207 5.90 -11.56 14.73
CA SER A 207 5.62 -12.85 15.38
C SER A 207 4.15 -13.27 15.32
N ASN A 208 3.23 -12.34 15.04
CA ASN A 208 1.85 -12.67 14.73
C ASN A 208 1.77 -13.29 13.33
N ILE A 209 1.67 -14.61 13.28
CA ILE A 209 1.66 -15.36 12.03
C ILE A 209 0.52 -14.99 11.10
N PHE A 210 -0.66 -14.60 11.62
CA PHE A 210 -1.78 -14.21 10.78
C PHE A 210 -1.47 -12.91 10.05
N SER A 211 -0.95 -11.92 10.77
CA SER A 211 -0.57 -10.62 10.22
C SER A 211 0.56 -10.75 9.20
N THR A 212 1.59 -11.52 9.54
CA THR A 212 2.74 -11.76 8.64
C THR A 212 2.29 -12.47 7.36
N LEU A 213 1.48 -13.54 7.46
CA LEU A 213 0.96 -14.21 6.27
C LEU A 213 0.03 -13.30 5.46
N ASN A 214 -0.77 -12.46 6.14
CA ASN A 214 -1.63 -11.49 5.47
C ASN A 214 -0.82 -10.44 4.70
N ALA A 215 0.22 -9.87 5.30
CA ALA A 215 1.13 -8.93 4.64
C ALA A 215 1.88 -9.59 3.47
N MET A 216 2.32 -10.84 3.61
CA MET A 216 2.94 -11.60 2.51
C MET A 216 1.98 -11.81 1.33
N MET A 217 0.72 -12.13 1.61
CA MET A 217 -0.33 -12.17 0.57
C MET A 217 -0.57 -10.77 -0.01
N GLY A 218 -0.52 -9.73 0.82
CA GLY A 218 -0.64 -8.33 0.43
C GLY A 218 0.46 -7.86 -0.52
N MET A 219 1.67 -8.42 -0.45
CA MET A 219 2.73 -8.13 -1.44
C MET A 219 2.31 -8.47 -2.88
N GLY A 220 1.46 -9.48 -3.08
CA GLY A 220 1.01 -9.88 -4.41
C GLY A 220 -0.43 -9.48 -4.75
N ILE A 221 -1.18 -8.95 -3.78
CA ILE A 221 -2.58 -8.53 -3.96
C ILE A 221 -2.70 -7.03 -3.82
N GLN A 222 -2.24 -6.47 -2.70
CA GLN A 222 -2.36 -5.03 -2.42
C GLN A 222 -1.29 -4.23 -3.16
N HIS A 223 -0.04 -4.66 -3.08
CA HIS A 223 1.08 -3.86 -3.61
C HIS A 223 0.96 -3.56 -5.10
N VAL A 224 0.30 -4.44 -5.86
CA VAL A 224 0.10 -4.31 -7.31
C VAL A 224 -1.24 -3.67 -7.70
N ALA A 225 -2.12 -3.37 -6.74
CA ALA A 225 -3.49 -2.93 -7.02
C ALA A 225 -3.67 -1.40 -7.11
N TYR A 226 -2.66 -0.59 -6.76
CA TYR A 226 -2.79 0.87 -6.64
C TYR A 226 -3.40 1.55 -7.88
N LEU A 227 -2.99 1.16 -9.10
CA LEU A 227 -3.50 1.75 -10.33
C LEU A 227 -4.86 1.17 -10.78
N GLY A 228 -5.41 0.24 -10.02
CA GLY A 228 -6.77 -0.27 -10.20
C GLY A 228 -7.75 0.22 -9.14
N LEU A 229 -7.30 1.12 -8.26
CA LEU A 229 -8.16 1.79 -7.31
C LEU A 229 -9.06 2.80 -8.03
N THR A 230 -10.21 3.05 -7.44
CA THR A 230 -11.12 4.10 -7.90
C THR A 230 -10.73 5.45 -7.31
N PRO A 231 -11.05 6.57 -7.99
CA PRO A 231 -10.88 7.90 -7.42
C PRO A 231 -11.58 8.08 -6.07
N GLU A 232 -12.71 7.40 -5.85
CA GLU A 232 -13.45 7.46 -4.58
C GLU A 232 -12.68 6.77 -3.44
N GLN A 233 -12.02 5.64 -3.70
CA GLN A 233 -11.18 4.97 -2.69
C GLN A 233 -10.00 5.86 -2.26
N ILE A 234 -9.38 6.57 -3.21
CA ILE A 234 -8.28 7.48 -2.91
C ILE A 234 -8.78 8.73 -2.18
N ALA A 235 -9.92 9.29 -2.59
CA ALA A 235 -10.52 10.46 -1.95
C ALA A 235 -10.97 10.17 -0.50
N ASN A 236 -11.32 8.92 -0.21
CA ASN A 236 -11.72 8.46 1.12
C ASN A 236 -10.54 7.94 1.95
N ALA A 237 -9.29 8.07 1.48
CA ALA A 237 -8.12 7.64 2.23
C ALA A 237 -8.00 8.38 3.58
N THR A 238 -7.66 7.64 4.62
CA THR A 238 -7.49 8.16 5.97
C THR A 238 -6.14 8.87 6.08
N LEU A 239 -6.14 10.18 6.32
CA LEU A 239 -4.93 10.92 6.67
C LEU A 239 -4.44 10.48 8.05
N LEU A 240 -3.23 9.93 8.10
CA LEU A 240 -2.56 9.54 9.33
C LEU A 240 -1.90 10.77 9.99
N GLU A 241 -1.86 10.78 11.32
CA GLU A 241 -1.19 11.85 12.05
C GLU A 241 0.34 11.76 11.86
N SER A 242 0.97 12.89 11.54
CA SER A 242 2.43 13.06 11.52
C SER A 242 2.88 14.04 12.60
N SER A 243 4.18 14.10 12.86
CA SER A 243 4.76 15.13 13.73
C SER A 243 4.42 16.56 13.23
N PRO A 244 4.26 17.57 14.12
CA PRO A 244 3.80 18.91 13.73
C PRO A 244 4.63 19.65 12.66
N ASP A 245 5.92 19.37 12.57
CA ASP A 245 6.85 20.00 11.62
C ASP A 245 7.11 19.13 10.37
N SER A 246 6.37 18.02 10.23
CA SER A 246 6.50 17.10 9.10
C SER A 246 6.02 17.73 7.80
N LEU A 247 6.80 17.56 6.74
CA LEU A 247 6.43 17.86 5.36
C LEU A 247 5.73 16.67 4.68
N VAL A 248 5.51 15.56 5.39
CA VAL A 248 4.88 14.35 4.88
C VAL A 248 3.40 14.29 5.28
N SER A 249 2.54 14.12 4.27
CA SER A 249 1.14 13.74 4.43
C SER A 249 0.96 12.27 4.05
N SER A 250 0.72 11.41 5.03
CA SER A 250 0.55 9.96 4.82
C SER A 250 -0.93 9.59 4.81
N TYR A 251 -1.37 8.95 3.74
CA TYR A 251 -2.75 8.53 3.50
C TYR A 251 -2.83 7.01 3.46
N MET A 252 -3.70 6.45 4.28
CA MET A 252 -4.00 5.03 4.29
C MET A 252 -5.28 4.75 3.51
N ILE A 253 -5.18 3.90 2.51
CA ILE A 253 -6.31 3.43 1.71
C ILE A 253 -6.73 2.09 2.29
N GLU A 254 -7.94 2.01 2.85
CA GLU A 254 -8.44 0.79 3.47
C GLU A 254 -8.67 -0.32 2.46
N SER A 255 -8.38 -1.56 2.86
CA SER A 255 -8.58 -2.72 2.02
C SER A 255 -9.97 -3.32 2.21
N GLU A 256 -10.70 -3.43 1.09
CA GLU A 256 -11.99 -4.12 1.02
C GLU A 256 -11.87 -5.59 1.45
N TYR A 257 -10.81 -6.27 1.00
CA TYR A 257 -10.61 -7.69 1.26
C TYR A 257 -9.46 -7.93 2.22
N LEU A 258 -9.55 -8.96 3.05
CA LEU A 258 -8.43 -9.42 3.85
C LEU A 258 -7.53 -10.31 2.97
N PRO A 259 -6.28 -9.90 2.62
CA PRO A 259 -5.43 -10.66 1.69
C PRO A 259 -5.28 -12.15 2.02
N LEU A 260 -5.19 -12.49 3.32
CA LEU A 260 -5.06 -13.86 3.80
C LEU A 260 -6.26 -14.74 3.41
N LEU A 261 -7.46 -14.17 3.34
CA LEU A 261 -8.68 -14.88 3.01
C LEU A 261 -9.12 -14.70 1.56
N TRP A 262 -8.52 -13.77 0.82
CA TRP A 262 -8.84 -13.47 -0.57
C TRP A 262 -8.94 -14.71 -1.49
N PRO A 263 -8.06 -15.73 -1.39
CA PRO A 263 -8.19 -16.94 -2.21
C PRO A 263 -9.52 -17.70 -2.04
N LEU A 264 -10.18 -17.59 -0.88
CA LEU A 264 -11.48 -18.22 -0.66
C LEU A 264 -12.55 -17.66 -1.61
N LEU A 265 -12.46 -16.40 -2.03
CA LEU A 265 -13.44 -15.76 -2.91
C LEU A 265 -13.48 -16.40 -4.31
N PHE A 266 -12.51 -17.25 -4.65
CA PHE A 266 -12.42 -17.97 -5.91
C PHE A 266 -12.84 -19.44 -5.81
N VAL A 267 -13.18 -19.94 -4.62
CA VAL A 267 -13.72 -21.29 -4.44
C VAL A 267 -15.23 -21.26 -4.73
N PRO A 268 -15.71 -21.95 -5.78
CA PRO A 268 -17.12 -21.87 -6.16
C PRO A 268 -18.05 -22.32 -5.04
N ILE A 269 -19.14 -21.59 -4.85
CA ILE A 269 -20.25 -21.89 -3.92
C ILE A 269 -19.87 -21.79 -2.44
N THR A 270 -18.83 -22.49 -1.99
CA THR A 270 -18.44 -22.53 -0.57
C THR A 270 -17.48 -21.43 -0.16
N GLY A 271 -16.78 -20.84 -1.12
CA GLY A 271 -15.73 -19.84 -0.89
C GLY A 271 -16.22 -18.58 -0.18
N LYS A 272 -17.16 -17.86 -0.80
CA LYS A 272 -17.76 -16.65 -0.22
C LYS A 272 -18.37 -16.89 1.17
N PRO A 273 -19.21 -17.92 1.41
CA PRO A 273 -19.66 -18.22 2.76
C PRO A 273 -18.52 -18.42 3.77
N LEU A 274 -17.49 -19.18 3.43
CA LEU A 274 -16.35 -19.38 4.33
C LEU A 274 -15.55 -18.10 4.58
N TYR A 275 -15.39 -17.25 3.56
CA TYR A 275 -14.80 -15.93 3.72
C TYR A 275 -15.63 -15.10 4.73
N GLU A 276 -16.93 -14.97 4.51
CA GLU A 276 -17.86 -14.21 5.36
C GLU A 276 -17.90 -14.72 6.81
N LEU A 277 -17.73 -16.04 7.01
CA LEU A 277 -17.62 -16.65 8.33
C LEU A 277 -16.35 -16.23 9.08
N MET A 278 -15.22 -16.24 8.37
CA MET A 278 -13.89 -16.12 8.96
C MET A 278 -13.42 -14.68 9.06
N GLU A 279 -13.82 -13.84 8.12
CA GLU A 279 -13.28 -12.49 7.90
C GLU A 279 -13.36 -11.61 9.15
N PRO A 280 -14.51 -11.49 9.86
CA PRO A 280 -14.58 -10.54 10.97
C PRO A 280 -13.62 -10.90 12.11
N THR A 281 -13.45 -12.21 12.38
CA THR A 281 -12.51 -12.68 13.40
C THR A 281 -11.08 -12.60 12.92
N MET A 282 -10.82 -13.00 11.66
CA MET A 282 -9.46 -12.98 11.12
C MET A 282 -8.92 -11.57 10.97
N ARG A 283 -9.75 -10.58 10.63
CA ARG A 283 -9.34 -9.18 10.56
C ARG A 283 -8.83 -8.68 11.90
N ILE A 284 -9.53 -8.98 13.00
CA ILE A 284 -9.03 -8.66 14.35
C ILE A 284 -7.69 -9.36 14.59
N LEU A 285 -7.60 -10.67 14.33
CA LEU A 285 -6.37 -11.43 14.56
C LEU A 285 -5.18 -10.93 13.73
N VAL A 286 -5.43 -10.45 12.51
CA VAL A 286 -4.44 -9.79 11.65
C VAL A 286 -4.08 -8.41 12.18
N ASN A 287 -5.05 -7.58 12.56
CA ASN A 287 -4.82 -6.23 13.07
C ASN A 287 -4.01 -6.23 14.37
N LEU A 288 -4.13 -7.30 15.18
CA LEU A 288 -3.29 -7.48 16.36
C LEU A 288 -1.80 -7.37 16.03
N GLY A 289 -1.33 -7.83 14.86
CA GLY A 289 0.08 -7.69 14.47
C GLY A 289 0.53 -6.25 14.23
N TYR A 290 -0.40 -5.33 14.01
CA TYR A 290 -0.17 -3.90 13.88
C TYR A 290 -0.28 -3.15 15.22
N GLY A 291 -0.75 -3.84 16.27
CA GLY A 291 -0.79 -3.34 17.64
C GLY A 291 -2.17 -2.94 18.15
N ASN A 292 -3.22 -3.06 17.32
CA ASN A 292 -4.60 -2.72 17.68
C ASN A 292 -5.58 -3.78 17.15
N ILE A 293 -6.89 -3.53 17.31
CA ILE A 293 -7.95 -4.41 16.80
C ILE A 293 -8.82 -3.77 15.72
N GLU A 294 -8.58 -2.49 15.42
CA GLU A 294 -9.49 -1.64 14.63
C GLU A 294 -9.06 -1.56 13.17
N HIS A 295 -7.75 -1.51 12.91
CA HIS A 295 -7.20 -1.29 11.58
C HIS A 295 -5.89 -2.03 11.30
N GLY A 296 -5.58 -2.17 10.02
CA GLY A 296 -4.49 -2.98 9.48
C GLY A 296 -3.16 -2.28 9.29
N TRP A 297 -2.93 -1.16 9.97
CA TRP A 297 -1.68 -0.39 9.93
C TRP A 297 -1.20 -0.04 11.34
N ASN A 298 0.10 0.25 11.47
CA ASN A 298 0.73 0.52 12.76
C ASN A 298 0.30 1.88 13.34
N ASP A 299 0.11 1.94 14.66
CA ASP A 299 -0.18 3.18 15.38
C ASP A 299 1.07 4.04 15.62
N GLY A 300 0.87 5.35 15.67
CA GLY A 300 1.90 6.34 15.96
C GLY A 300 2.03 7.38 14.84
N PRO A 301 2.96 8.36 15.00
CA PRO A 301 3.22 9.33 13.95
C PRO A 301 3.72 8.64 12.67
N ALA A 302 3.07 8.93 11.55
CA ALA A 302 3.32 8.25 10.27
C ALA A 302 4.70 8.57 9.66
N ASP A 303 5.36 9.60 10.16
CA ASP A 303 6.69 10.07 9.76
C ASP A 303 7.82 9.51 10.64
N VAL A 304 7.49 8.71 11.66
CA VAL A 304 8.48 8.11 12.57
C VAL A 304 8.69 6.63 12.23
N PRO A 305 9.96 6.20 12.04
CA PRO A 305 10.29 4.80 11.79
C PRO A 305 9.66 3.84 12.80
N THR A 306 8.86 2.90 12.30
CA THR A 306 8.31 1.80 13.09
C THR A 306 9.05 0.51 12.75
N GLU A 307 9.94 0.11 13.66
CA GLU A 307 10.66 -1.15 13.55
C GLU A 307 9.81 -2.33 14.02
N VAL A 308 10.07 -3.50 13.45
CA VAL A 308 9.49 -4.76 13.95
C VAL A 308 10.01 -5.04 15.35
N THR A 309 9.19 -5.70 16.17
CA THR A 309 9.54 -5.96 17.56
C THR A 309 9.15 -7.36 18.01
N MET A 310 9.95 -7.87 18.95
CA MET A 310 9.66 -9.09 19.71
C MET A 310 9.12 -8.78 21.11
N GLU A 311 8.99 -7.49 21.44
CA GLU A 311 8.42 -7.08 22.71
C GLU A 311 6.96 -7.55 22.81
N PRO A 312 6.48 -7.88 24.03
CA PRO A 312 5.07 -8.19 24.24
C PRO A 312 4.18 -7.03 23.78
N GLN A 313 3.03 -7.38 23.20
CA GLN A 313 2.01 -6.41 22.83
C GLN A 313 1.39 -5.77 24.07
N ASP A 314 1.36 -4.44 24.12
CA ASP A 314 0.61 -3.71 25.14
C ASP A 314 -0.84 -3.55 24.67
N ILE A 315 -1.66 -4.57 24.93
CA ILE A 315 -3.05 -4.62 24.48
C ILE A 315 -4.02 -5.10 25.55
N ASN A 316 -5.22 -4.53 25.57
CA ASN A 316 -6.27 -4.95 26.48
C ASN A 316 -6.92 -6.26 26.02
N TRP A 317 -6.42 -7.38 26.53
CA TRP A 317 -6.97 -8.71 26.23
C TRP A 317 -8.45 -8.89 26.59
N THR A 318 -9.02 -8.07 27.47
CA THR A 318 -10.46 -8.13 27.76
C THR A 318 -11.26 -7.57 26.57
N GLU A 319 -10.80 -6.46 25.99
CA GLU A 319 -11.39 -5.86 24.79
C GLU A 319 -11.21 -6.77 23.58
N VAL A 320 -10.02 -7.34 23.38
CA VAL A 320 -9.77 -8.33 22.32
C VAL A 320 -10.75 -9.49 22.41
N ASN A 321 -10.92 -10.10 23.60
CA ASN A 321 -11.85 -11.21 23.78
C ASN A 321 -13.31 -10.83 23.53
N ALA A 322 -13.71 -9.62 23.94
CA ALA A 322 -15.05 -9.11 23.68
C ALA A 322 -15.28 -8.88 22.18
N ALA A 323 -14.31 -8.27 21.49
CA ALA A 323 -14.34 -8.02 20.05
C ALA A 323 -14.40 -9.34 19.26
N LEU A 324 -13.58 -10.34 19.63
CA LEU A 324 -13.60 -11.67 19.02
C LEU A 324 -14.96 -12.37 19.20
N ALA A 325 -15.60 -12.23 20.36
CA ALA A 325 -16.94 -12.82 20.58
C ALA A 325 -18.00 -12.17 19.68
N VAL A 326 -17.96 -10.85 19.53
CA VAL A 326 -18.85 -10.11 18.61
C VAL A 326 -18.55 -10.49 17.16
N ALA A 327 -17.28 -10.49 16.77
CA ALA A 327 -16.85 -10.85 15.42
C ALA A 327 -17.24 -12.28 15.03
N ALA A 328 -17.14 -13.24 15.96
CA ALA A 328 -17.58 -14.60 15.71
C ALA A 328 -19.10 -14.69 15.48
N GLN A 329 -19.89 -13.89 16.20
CA GLN A 329 -21.34 -13.81 15.97
C GLN A 329 -21.65 -13.12 14.63
N THR A 330 -20.95 -12.05 14.29
CA THR A 330 -21.06 -11.37 13.00
C THR A 330 -20.75 -12.31 11.85
N GLY A 331 -19.61 -13.02 11.91
CA GLY A 331 -19.21 -13.98 10.89
C GLY A 331 -20.23 -15.11 10.72
N TRP A 332 -20.80 -15.62 11.82
CA TRP A 332 -21.88 -16.61 11.73
C TRP A 332 -23.13 -16.08 11.02
N ASN A 333 -23.53 -14.84 11.31
CA ASN A 333 -24.67 -14.23 10.63
C ASN A 333 -24.38 -14.03 9.14
N ASN A 334 -23.22 -13.46 8.79
CA ASN A 334 -22.82 -13.25 7.40
C ASN A 334 -22.73 -14.58 6.63
N PHE A 335 -22.22 -15.64 7.26
CA PHE A 335 -22.19 -16.99 6.70
C PHE A 335 -23.59 -17.51 6.38
N VAL A 336 -24.54 -17.38 7.30
CA VAL A 336 -25.93 -17.80 7.10
C VAL A 336 -26.56 -16.99 5.97
N ASP A 337 -26.37 -15.68 5.96
CA ASP A 337 -26.87 -14.78 4.91
C ASP A 337 -26.28 -15.16 3.55
N ALA A 338 -24.96 -15.43 3.47
CA ALA A 338 -24.29 -15.87 2.26
C ALA A 338 -24.80 -17.23 1.76
N ILE A 339 -25.10 -18.19 2.64
CA ILE A 339 -25.68 -19.48 2.24
C ILE A 339 -27.13 -19.31 1.76
N LEU A 340 -27.89 -18.40 2.34
CA LEU A 340 -29.29 -18.19 1.95
C LEU A 340 -29.44 -17.30 0.72
N ASP A 341 -28.41 -16.56 0.34
CA ASP A 341 -28.37 -15.73 -0.86
C ASP A 341 -28.36 -16.60 -2.13
N PRO A 342 -29.39 -16.53 -3.00
CA PRO A 342 -29.41 -17.25 -4.26
C PRO A 342 -28.24 -16.90 -5.19
N ALA A 343 -27.63 -15.72 -5.05
CA ALA A 343 -26.48 -15.30 -5.85
C ALA A 343 -25.24 -16.16 -5.58
N THR A 344 -25.08 -16.70 -4.36
CA THR A 344 -23.95 -17.58 -3.98
C THR A 344 -23.87 -18.85 -4.81
N TYR A 345 -24.99 -19.30 -5.37
CA TYR A 345 -25.08 -20.51 -6.19
C TYR A 345 -24.98 -20.24 -7.69
N GLN A 346 -24.86 -18.98 -8.10
CA GLN A 346 -24.55 -18.63 -9.48
C GLN A 346 -23.05 -18.81 -9.70
N LEU A 347 -22.67 -19.65 -10.67
CA LEU A 347 -21.28 -19.80 -11.04
C LEU A 347 -20.84 -18.56 -11.83
N THR A 348 -19.90 -17.83 -11.26
CA THR A 348 -19.24 -16.68 -11.91
C THR A 348 -17.93 -17.16 -12.49
N GLU A 349 -17.64 -16.78 -13.73
CA GLU A 349 -16.31 -16.97 -14.30
C GLU A 349 -15.30 -16.17 -13.48
N MET A 350 -14.08 -16.68 -13.34
CA MET A 350 -13.05 -16.07 -12.50
C MET A 350 -12.77 -14.60 -12.87
N ILE A 351 -12.83 -14.29 -14.16
CA ILE A 351 -12.61 -12.95 -14.72
C ILE A 351 -13.70 -11.94 -14.33
N ASP A 352 -14.91 -12.44 -14.07
CA ASP A 352 -16.07 -11.63 -13.70
C ASP A 352 -16.23 -11.53 -12.17
N ASN A 353 -15.29 -12.10 -11.40
CA ASN A 353 -15.33 -12.03 -9.94
C ASN A 353 -14.95 -10.61 -9.48
N PRO A 354 -15.81 -9.90 -8.73
CA PRO A 354 -15.54 -8.54 -8.28
C PRO A 354 -14.25 -8.43 -7.44
N ALA A 355 -13.87 -9.49 -6.72
CA ALA A 355 -12.63 -9.51 -5.93
C ALA A 355 -11.36 -9.45 -6.79
N LEU A 356 -11.46 -9.72 -8.10
CA LEU A 356 -10.36 -9.61 -9.07
C LEU A 356 -10.33 -8.25 -9.78
N ALA A 357 -11.42 -7.47 -9.71
CA ALA A 357 -11.57 -6.23 -10.46
C ALA A 357 -10.45 -5.20 -10.21
N PRO A 358 -9.99 -4.95 -8.97
CA PRO A 358 -8.87 -4.03 -8.73
C PRO A 358 -7.58 -4.48 -9.41
N LEU A 359 -7.29 -5.78 -9.43
CA LEU A 359 -6.07 -6.32 -10.05
C LEU A 359 -6.12 -6.26 -11.58
N LEU A 360 -7.31 -6.47 -12.17
CA LEU A 360 -7.50 -6.31 -13.62
C LEU A 360 -7.39 -4.85 -14.04
N ALA A 361 -8.02 -3.96 -13.28
CA ALA A 361 -7.94 -2.52 -13.51
C ALA A 361 -6.51 -2.02 -13.32
N ALA A 362 -5.76 -2.54 -12.35
CA ALA A 362 -4.34 -2.20 -12.19
C ALA A 362 -3.50 -2.67 -13.38
N GLY A 363 -3.80 -3.86 -13.92
CA GLY A 363 -3.17 -4.35 -15.14
C GLY A 363 -3.39 -3.43 -16.34
N ASP A 364 -4.63 -2.98 -16.56
CA ASP A 364 -4.95 -2.00 -17.59
C ASP A 364 -4.27 -0.65 -17.31
N GLY A 365 -4.30 -0.18 -16.06
CA GLY A 365 -3.67 1.06 -15.62
C GLY A 365 -2.17 1.10 -15.88
N VAL A 366 -1.46 -0.03 -15.76
CA VAL A 366 -0.03 -0.10 -16.12
C VAL A 366 0.22 -0.31 -17.62
N GLY A 367 -0.82 -0.50 -18.43
CA GLY A 367 -0.76 -0.70 -19.87
C GLY A 367 -0.52 -2.14 -20.31
N LEU A 368 -0.89 -3.14 -19.49
CA LEU A 368 -1.01 -4.52 -19.98
C LEU A 368 -2.23 -4.57 -20.91
N ALA A 369 -1.99 -4.74 -22.20
CA ALA A 369 -2.99 -4.58 -23.25
C ALA A 369 -4.32 -5.33 -22.99
N ASP A 370 -5.43 -4.73 -23.44
CA ASP A 370 -6.71 -5.40 -23.67
C ASP A 370 -6.51 -6.73 -24.42
N GLY A 371 -6.70 -7.85 -23.73
CA GLY A 371 -6.45 -9.20 -24.24
C GLY A 371 -5.24 -9.92 -23.65
N ALA A 372 -4.57 -9.36 -22.63
CA ALA A 372 -3.78 -10.17 -21.71
C ALA A 372 -4.68 -11.28 -21.15
N ASP A 373 -4.29 -12.54 -21.34
CA ASP A 373 -5.04 -13.68 -20.81
C ASP A 373 -5.15 -13.51 -19.30
N PRO A 374 -6.38 -13.34 -18.74
CA PRO A 374 -6.53 -13.18 -17.32
C PRO A 374 -5.99 -14.37 -16.53
N GLN A 375 -5.91 -15.54 -17.15
CA GLN A 375 -5.23 -16.70 -16.58
C GLN A 375 -3.71 -16.51 -16.54
N ALA A 376 -3.10 -15.83 -17.53
CA ALA A 376 -1.68 -15.50 -17.52
C ALA A 376 -1.35 -14.38 -16.52
N MET A 377 -2.22 -13.38 -16.36
CA MET A 377 -2.10 -12.38 -15.30
C MET A 377 -2.23 -13.04 -13.92
N LEU A 378 -3.23 -13.90 -13.73
CA LEU A 378 -3.40 -14.63 -12.48
C LEU A 378 -2.26 -15.62 -12.25
N GLN A 379 -1.71 -16.26 -13.28
CA GLN A 379 -0.50 -17.06 -13.16
C GLN A 379 0.70 -16.20 -12.77
N GLY A 380 0.85 -15.01 -13.34
CA GLY A 380 1.89 -14.05 -12.95
C GLY A 380 1.77 -13.65 -11.49
N LEU A 381 0.56 -13.29 -11.04
CA LEU A 381 0.24 -12.96 -9.65
C LEU A 381 0.45 -14.17 -8.73
N THR A 382 0.02 -15.36 -9.14
CA THR A 382 0.21 -16.60 -8.37
C THR A 382 1.68 -16.98 -8.28
N ASN A 383 2.45 -16.82 -9.37
CA ASN A 383 3.89 -17.06 -9.39
C ASN A 383 4.62 -16.04 -8.53
N MET A 384 4.23 -14.76 -8.57
CA MET A 384 4.79 -13.70 -7.73
C MET A 384 4.43 -13.90 -6.25
N LEU A 385 3.19 -14.28 -5.93
CA LEU A 385 2.76 -14.69 -4.59
C LEU A 385 3.52 -15.93 -4.11
N TRP A 386 3.78 -16.89 -5.01
CA TRP A 386 4.54 -18.09 -4.68
C TRP A 386 6.01 -17.73 -4.45
N GLU A 387 6.63 -16.95 -5.33
CA GLU A 387 7.99 -16.45 -5.18
C GLU A 387 8.15 -15.61 -3.90
N SER A 388 7.17 -14.81 -3.51
CA SER A 388 7.19 -14.05 -2.25
C SER A 388 6.97 -14.95 -1.01
N LEU A 389 6.20 -16.04 -1.13
CA LEU A 389 5.91 -16.97 -0.03
C LEU A 389 7.02 -18.00 0.22
N VAL A 390 7.67 -18.52 -0.83
CA VAL A 390 8.71 -19.56 -0.71
C VAL A 390 10.12 -19.11 -1.07
N GLY A 391 10.27 -17.92 -1.68
CA GLY A 391 11.54 -17.45 -2.22
C GLY A 391 12.05 -18.31 -3.39
N GLN A 392 12.95 -17.76 -4.21
CA GLN A 392 13.69 -18.54 -5.21
C GLN A 392 14.60 -19.62 -4.58
N TYR A 393 14.73 -19.66 -3.26
CA TYR A 393 15.61 -20.56 -2.51
C TYR A 393 15.24 -22.05 -2.59
N LEU A 394 14.01 -22.38 -3.02
CA LEU A 394 13.59 -23.76 -3.27
C LEU A 394 13.58 -24.15 -4.75
N ASP A 395 13.86 -23.21 -5.67
CA ASP A 395 14.07 -23.54 -7.08
C ASP A 395 15.52 -24.02 -7.28
N PRO A 396 15.75 -25.31 -7.58
CA PRO A 396 17.10 -25.80 -7.86
C PRO A 396 17.73 -25.11 -9.06
N ALA A 397 16.94 -24.60 -10.02
CA ALA A 397 17.43 -23.93 -11.22
C ALA A 397 18.10 -22.59 -10.90
N TYR A 398 17.69 -21.91 -9.82
CA TYR A 398 18.35 -20.70 -9.33
C TYR A 398 19.79 -20.99 -8.89
N TRP A 399 20.02 -22.12 -8.21
CA TRP A 399 21.36 -22.55 -7.82
C TRP A 399 22.18 -23.12 -8.98
N GLU A 400 21.54 -23.76 -9.96
CA GLU A 400 22.22 -24.28 -11.14
C GLU A 400 22.68 -23.18 -12.10
N ALA A 401 22.01 -22.03 -12.14
CA ALA A 401 22.40 -20.88 -12.97
C ALA A 401 23.59 -20.07 -12.38
N GLN A 402 23.89 -20.26 -11.09
CA GLN A 402 24.99 -19.59 -10.37
C GLN A 402 26.24 -20.47 -10.23
N GLY A 403 26.25 -21.66 -10.84
CA GLY A 403 27.31 -22.69 -10.75
C GLY A 403 28.20 -22.80 -11.97
#